data_AF-A0A967WQS0-F1
#
_entry.id   AF-A0A967WQS0-F1
#
_cell.length_a   1.000
_cell.length_b   1.000
_cell.length_c   1.000
_cell.angle_alpha   90.00
_cell.angle_beta   90.00
_cell.angle_gamma   90.00
#
_symmetry.space_group_name_H-M   'P 1'
#
loop_
_entity.id
_entity.type
_entity.pdbx_description
1 polymer ?
#
loop_
_entity_poly.entity_id
_entity_poly.type
_entity_poly.pdbx_seq_one_letter_code
_entity_poly.pdbx_strand_id
1 'polypeptide(L)'
;MAYATLAQLKDYLDIGQDTDDVLLQALIDRAQTAIDNYTHRNFEAETETRYFERKDLDESGFVLEVDRDLLTISTLTNGDSDGTNIPNTEYWLVPRNSTPKHGIRLKVNSVYSWEFDTDYWVTVVGTWGYSATAPDDIVQAAIRLAAYYYAQKDSSTFDVTAVVEAGIIKVPQGIPKDVQIILGPYVRQGLA
;
A
#
# COMPACT_ATOMS: atom_id res chain seq x y z
N MET A 1 -8.90 -5.19 3.92
CA MET A 1 -8.60 -6.19 4.93
C MET A 1 -7.41 -5.73 5.73
N ALA A 2 -7.55 -5.75 7.06
CA ALA A 2 -6.44 -5.46 7.95
C ALA A 2 -5.24 -6.40 7.70
N TYR A 3 -4.02 -5.88 7.78
CA TYR A 3 -2.79 -6.66 7.56
C TYR A 3 -2.59 -7.74 8.63
N ALA A 4 -3.09 -7.49 9.82
CA ALA A 4 -3.09 -8.44 10.92
C ALA A 4 -4.49 -8.49 11.53
N THR A 5 -4.83 -9.64 12.09
CA THR A 5 -6.08 -9.85 12.83
C THR A 5 -5.86 -9.66 14.32
N LEU A 6 -6.95 -9.33 15.03
CA LEU A 6 -6.94 -9.26 16.49
C LEU A 6 -6.49 -10.58 17.13
N ALA A 7 -6.93 -11.72 16.59
CA ALA A 7 -6.52 -13.05 17.06
C ALA A 7 -5.00 -13.25 16.96
N GLN A 8 -4.40 -12.94 15.80
CA GLN A 8 -2.94 -13.03 15.63
C GLN A 8 -2.17 -12.16 16.62
N LEU A 9 -2.66 -10.95 16.91
CA LEU A 9 -2.02 -10.08 17.89
C LEU A 9 -2.18 -10.60 19.33
N LYS A 10 -3.35 -11.12 19.69
CA LYS A 10 -3.60 -11.73 21.01
C LYS A 10 -2.75 -12.96 21.24
N ASP A 11 -2.62 -13.83 20.23
CA ASP A 11 -1.74 -14.99 20.26
C ASP A 11 -0.27 -14.56 20.42
N TYR A 12 0.16 -13.51 19.74
CA TYR A 12 1.51 -12.97 19.86
C TYR A 12 1.82 -12.38 21.25
N LEU A 13 0.82 -11.76 21.89
CA LEU A 13 0.95 -11.13 23.21
C LEU A 13 0.64 -12.08 24.38
N ASP A 14 0.21 -13.32 24.11
CA ASP A 14 -0.29 -14.27 25.11
C ASP A 14 -1.49 -13.71 25.92
N ILE A 15 -2.42 -13.04 25.23
CA ILE A 15 -3.63 -12.44 25.83
C ILE A 15 -4.86 -13.29 25.50
N GLY A 16 -5.38 -14.00 26.50
CA GLY A 16 -6.59 -14.82 26.35
C GLY A 16 -7.93 -14.14 26.68
N GLN A 17 -7.91 -12.90 27.18
CA GLN A 17 -9.11 -12.15 27.60
C GLN A 17 -9.49 -11.06 26.59
N ASP A 18 -10.75 -10.62 26.61
CA ASP A 18 -11.29 -9.68 25.62
C ASP A 18 -11.34 -8.22 26.10
N THR A 19 -10.82 -7.94 27.31
CA THR A 19 -10.90 -6.62 27.96
C THR A 19 -10.28 -5.50 27.12
N ASP A 20 -9.21 -5.80 26.39
CA ASP A 20 -8.44 -4.82 25.62
C ASP A 20 -8.70 -4.90 24.10
N ASP A 21 -9.66 -5.70 23.64
CA ASP A 21 -9.88 -5.99 22.22
C ASP A 21 -10.08 -4.73 21.37
N VAL A 22 -10.82 -3.75 21.89
CA VAL A 22 -11.05 -2.46 21.22
C VAL A 22 -9.75 -1.67 21.07
N LEU A 23 -8.90 -1.68 22.10
CA LEU A 23 -7.61 -0.99 22.06
C LEU A 23 -6.66 -1.71 21.11
N LEU A 24 -6.56 -3.03 21.19
CA LEU A 24 -5.72 -3.84 20.32
C LEU A 24 -6.09 -3.66 18.84
N GLN A 25 -7.38 -3.64 18.52
CA GLN A 25 -7.84 -3.36 17.15
C GLN A 25 -7.41 -1.96 16.69
N ALA A 26 -7.60 -0.93 17.53
CA ALA A 26 -7.18 0.44 17.18
C ALA A 26 -5.65 0.54 16.97
N LEU A 27 -4.86 -0.26 17.67
CA LEU A 27 -3.40 -0.31 17.49
C LEU A 27 -2.98 -1.03 16.21
N ILE A 28 -3.73 -2.06 15.79
CA ILE A 28 -3.56 -2.71 14.48
C ILE A 28 -3.81 -1.69 13.37
N ASP A 29 -4.90 -0.92 13.44
CA ASP A 29 -5.25 0.08 12.42
C ASP A 29 -4.18 1.19 12.31
N ARG A 30 -3.62 1.61 13.45
CA ARG A 30 -2.49 2.55 13.51
C ARG A 30 -1.22 1.95 12.94
N ALA A 31 -0.91 0.70 13.25
CA ALA A 31 0.25 0.00 12.73
C ALA A 31 0.19 -0.15 11.21
N GLN A 32 -0.97 -0.53 10.67
CA GLN A 32 -1.23 -0.57 9.23
C GLN A 32 -0.99 0.80 8.58
N THR A 33 -1.60 1.86 9.10
CA THR A 33 -1.39 3.23 8.60
C THR A 33 0.08 3.64 8.63
N ALA A 34 0.81 3.28 9.70
CA ALA A 34 2.23 3.58 9.82
C ALA A 34 3.08 2.82 8.78
N ILE A 35 2.75 1.56 8.50
CA ILE A 35 3.41 0.74 7.46
C ILE A 35 3.17 1.34 6.07
N ASP A 36 1.94 1.75 5.78
CA ASP A 36 1.59 2.33 4.48
C ASP A 36 2.35 3.63 4.24
N ASN A 37 2.37 4.51 5.24
CA ASN A 37 3.10 5.76 5.18
C ASN A 37 4.62 5.54 5.05
N TYR A 38 5.16 4.51 5.72
CA TYR A 38 6.59 4.20 5.66
C TYR A 38 7.00 3.61 4.31
N THR A 39 6.15 2.76 3.73
CA THR A 39 6.46 2.06 2.48
C THR A 39 6.01 2.82 1.23
N HIS A 40 5.15 3.83 1.38
CA HIS A 40 4.43 4.49 0.28
C HIS A 40 3.69 3.48 -0.61
N ARG A 41 3.18 2.42 0.02
CA ARG A 41 2.40 1.35 -0.60
C ARG A 41 1.21 1.03 0.28
N ASN A 42 0.28 0.29 -0.31
CA ASN A 42 -0.83 -0.27 0.43
C ASN A 42 -0.95 -1.75 0.04
N PHE A 43 -0.99 -2.61 1.06
CA PHE A 43 -0.98 -4.07 0.94
C PHE A 43 -2.39 -4.67 1.05
N GLU A 44 -3.40 -3.81 1.04
CA GLU A 44 -4.80 -4.17 0.91
C GLU A 44 -5.22 -4.00 -0.54
N ALA A 45 -5.72 -5.09 -1.14
CA ALA A 45 -6.31 -5.04 -2.45
C ALA A 45 -7.74 -4.52 -2.39
N GLU A 46 -8.02 -3.44 -3.10
CA GLU A 46 -9.35 -2.83 -3.21
C GLU A 46 -9.76 -2.71 -4.68
N THR A 47 -11.05 -2.93 -4.95
CA THR A 47 -11.58 -2.66 -6.29
C THR A 47 -12.00 -1.19 -6.37
N GLU A 48 -11.29 -0.42 -7.20
CA GLU A 48 -11.52 1.01 -7.35
C GLU A 48 -11.57 1.39 -8.84
N THR A 49 -12.23 2.52 -9.09
CA THR A 49 -12.18 3.24 -10.37
C THR A 49 -11.23 4.41 -10.22
N ARG A 50 -10.22 4.49 -11.08
CA ARG A 50 -9.26 5.60 -11.12
C ARG A 50 -9.27 6.27 -12.50
N TYR A 51 -8.95 7.56 -12.51
CA TYR A 51 -9.05 8.42 -13.68
C TYR A 51 -7.68 9.01 -13.99
N PHE A 52 -7.32 9.01 -15.27
CA PHE A 52 -6.01 9.44 -15.74
C PHE A 52 -6.14 10.44 -16.88
N GLU A 53 -5.15 11.33 -16.96
CA GLU A 53 -5.04 12.40 -17.93
C GLU A 53 -3.79 12.22 -18.80
N ARG A 54 -3.66 13.08 -19.81
CA ARG A 54 -2.50 13.10 -20.71
C ARG A 54 -1.15 13.20 -19.97
N LYS A 55 -1.12 13.87 -18.81
CA LYS A 55 0.09 14.01 -17.98
C LYS A 55 0.56 12.70 -17.35
N ASP A 56 -0.32 11.71 -17.27
CA ASP A 56 -0.03 10.39 -16.69
C ASP A 56 0.50 9.41 -17.75
N LEU A 57 0.72 9.88 -18.99
CA LEU A 57 1.48 9.12 -19.98
C LEU A 57 2.98 9.26 -19.72
N ASP A 58 3.71 8.19 -19.98
CA ASP A 58 5.16 8.22 -20.07
C ASP A 58 5.65 9.20 -21.15
N GLU A 59 6.93 9.54 -21.12
CA GLU A 59 7.53 10.46 -22.11
C GLU A 59 7.34 10.01 -23.56
N SER A 60 7.21 8.70 -23.79
CA SER A 60 6.97 8.13 -25.12
C SER A 60 5.51 8.21 -25.58
N GLY A 61 4.57 8.47 -24.67
CA GLY A 61 3.14 8.57 -24.94
C GLY A 61 2.44 7.23 -25.16
N PHE A 62 3.09 6.10 -24.88
CA PHE A 62 2.56 4.76 -25.14
C PHE A 62 2.15 4.01 -23.88
N VAL A 63 2.69 4.39 -22.73
CA VAL A 63 2.41 3.76 -21.44
C VAL A 63 1.66 4.75 -20.58
N LEU A 64 0.44 4.40 -20.18
CA LEU A 64 -0.26 5.10 -19.12
C LEU A 64 0.30 4.63 -17.78
N GLU A 65 1.02 5.50 -17.10
CA GLU A 65 1.57 5.27 -15.77
C GLU A 65 0.46 5.41 -14.74
N VAL A 66 0.34 4.40 -13.88
CA VAL A 66 -0.68 4.41 -12.84
C VAL A 66 -0.13 4.97 -11.54
N ASP A 67 -0.98 5.69 -10.82
CA ASP A 67 -0.63 6.42 -9.61
C ASP A 67 -0.44 5.50 -8.40
N ARG A 68 -1.11 4.35 -8.39
CA ARG A 68 -1.02 3.31 -7.36
C ARG A 68 -0.66 1.95 -7.95
N ASP A 69 -0.14 1.08 -7.10
CA ASP A 69 0.07 -0.33 -7.40
C ASP A 69 -1.24 -0.97 -7.92
N LEU A 70 -1.18 -1.56 -9.11
CA LEU A 70 -2.30 -2.21 -9.78
C LEU A 70 -2.07 -3.71 -9.86
N LEU A 71 -3.07 -4.55 -9.59
CA LEU A 71 -2.97 -6.00 -9.75
C LEU A 71 -3.59 -6.44 -11.08
N THR A 72 -4.83 -6.01 -11.32
CA THR A 72 -5.64 -6.44 -12.46
C THR A 72 -6.57 -5.33 -12.91
N ILE A 73 -6.90 -5.32 -14.20
CA ILE A 73 -7.93 -4.43 -14.78
C ILE A 73 -9.16 -5.26 -15.07
N SER A 74 -10.33 -4.77 -14.66
CA SER A 74 -11.63 -5.28 -15.08
C SER A 74 -12.15 -4.55 -16.32
N THR A 75 -12.05 -3.22 -16.34
CA THR A 75 -12.46 -2.37 -17.47
C THR A 75 -11.45 -1.25 -17.70
N LEU A 76 -11.11 -1.01 -18.97
CA LEU A 76 -10.30 0.11 -19.40
C LEU A 76 -11.09 0.91 -20.43
N THR A 77 -11.44 2.15 -20.10
CA THR A 77 -12.17 3.06 -20.98
C THR A 77 -11.27 4.20 -21.40
N ASN A 78 -11.21 4.50 -22.69
CA ASN A 78 -10.43 5.60 -23.23
C ASN A 78 -10.99 6.96 -22.77
N GLY A 79 -10.17 8.01 -22.87
CA GLY A 79 -10.59 9.37 -22.55
C GLY A 79 -11.22 10.11 -23.73
N ASP A 80 -11.92 9.41 -24.61
CA ASP A 80 -12.69 9.98 -25.72
C ASP A 80 -14.13 10.28 -25.29
N SER A 81 -14.79 11.19 -26.01
CA SER A 81 -16.16 11.61 -25.70
C SER A 81 -17.21 10.48 -25.80
N ASP A 82 -16.91 9.43 -26.57
CA ASP A 82 -17.73 8.22 -26.72
C ASP A 82 -17.53 7.20 -25.58
N GLY A 83 -16.49 7.35 -24.75
CA GLY A 83 -16.19 6.42 -23.66
C GLY A 83 -15.87 5.01 -24.17
N THR A 84 -14.99 4.92 -25.16
CA THR A 84 -14.66 3.67 -25.84
C THR A 84 -13.94 2.68 -24.92
N ASN A 85 -14.51 1.49 -24.76
CA ASN A 85 -13.86 0.39 -24.04
C ASN A 85 -12.69 -0.17 -24.86
N ILE A 86 -11.50 -0.22 -24.26
CA ILE A 86 -10.30 -0.84 -24.82
C ILE A 86 -10.21 -2.28 -24.28
N PRO A 87 -10.37 -3.31 -25.13
CA PRO A 87 -10.36 -4.69 -24.66
C PRO A 87 -8.97 -5.15 -24.23
N ASN A 88 -8.90 -6.14 -23.33
CA ASN A 88 -7.64 -6.70 -22.81
C ASN A 88 -6.73 -7.33 -23.89
N THR A 89 -7.25 -7.53 -25.10
CA THR A 89 -6.48 -7.96 -26.27
C THR A 89 -5.64 -6.84 -26.87
N GLU A 90 -5.81 -5.59 -26.46
CA GLU A 90 -5.20 -4.41 -27.09
C GLU A 90 -4.13 -3.75 -26.22
N TYR A 91 -3.93 -4.24 -25.00
CA TYR A 91 -2.92 -3.70 -24.09
C TYR A 91 -2.16 -4.78 -23.33
N TRP A 92 -1.05 -4.36 -22.72
CA TRP A 92 -0.26 -5.12 -21.78
C TRP A 92 -0.15 -4.35 -20.47
N LEU A 93 -0.24 -5.08 -19.34
CA LEU A 93 0.15 -4.54 -18.05
C LEU A 93 1.68 -4.62 -17.90
N VAL A 94 2.26 -3.57 -17.34
CA VAL A 94 3.70 -3.41 -17.12
C VAL A 94 3.96 -3.34 -15.61
N PRO A 95 4.91 -4.11 -15.05
CA PRO A 95 5.67 -5.19 -15.69
C PRO A 95 4.82 -6.40 -16.09
N ARG A 96 5.28 -7.20 -17.06
CA ARG A 96 4.50 -8.32 -17.60
C ARG A 96 4.36 -9.48 -16.61
N ASN A 97 5.46 -9.86 -15.98
CA ASN A 97 5.59 -11.12 -15.23
C ASN A 97 5.66 -10.96 -13.71
N SER A 98 5.53 -9.74 -13.20
CA SER A 98 5.54 -9.46 -11.76
C SER A 98 4.39 -8.55 -11.37
N THR A 99 4.05 -8.58 -10.09
CA THR A 99 3.14 -7.64 -9.44
C THR A 99 3.92 -6.82 -8.42
N PRO A 100 3.46 -5.61 -8.09
CA PRO A 100 2.34 -4.90 -8.72
C PRO A 100 2.67 -4.37 -10.12
N LYS A 101 1.64 -3.94 -10.84
CA LYS A 101 1.69 -3.26 -12.13
C LYS A 101 1.79 -1.76 -11.89
N HIS A 102 2.56 -1.09 -12.72
CA HIS A 102 2.83 0.35 -12.68
C HIS A 102 2.46 1.07 -13.97
N GLY A 103 2.07 0.34 -15.01
CA GLY A 103 1.56 0.98 -16.21
C GLY A 103 0.77 0.06 -17.13
N ILE A 104 0.08 0.70 -18.07
CA ILE A 104 -0.76 0.08 -19.08
C ILE A 104 -0.22 0.52 -20.43
N ARG A 105 0.27 -0.42 -21.22
CA ARG A 105 0.85 -0.15 -22.55
C ARG A 105 -0.07 -0.66 -23.63
N LEU A 106 -0.54 0.22 -24.52
CA LEU A 106 -1.23 -0.22 -25.73
C LEU A 106 -0.28 -1.04 -26.62
N LYS A 107 -0.79 -2.07 -27.27
CA LYS A 107 0.00 -2.89 -28.19
C LYS A 107 0.47 -2.05 -29.37
N VAL A 108 1.65 -2.38 -29.89
CA VAL A 108 2.23 -1.67 -31.05
C VAL A 108 1.32 -1.72 -32.29
N ASN A 109 0.52 -2.77 -32.41
CA ASN A 109 -0.45 -3.00 -33.48
C ASN A 109 -1.89 -2.82 -33.01
N SER A 110 -2.11 -2.18 -31.86
CA SER A 110 -3.44 -1.81 -31.37
C SER A 110 -4.13 -0.92 -32.39
N VAL A 111 -5.43 -1.12 -32.57
CA VAL A 111 -6.27 -0.17 -33.35
C VAL A 111 -6.67 1.06 -32.55
N TYR A 112 -6.41 1.03 -31.24
CA TYR A 112 -6.65 2.13 -30.29
C TYR A 112 -5.38 2.94 -30.06
N SER A 113 -5.56 4.24 -29.84
CA SER A 113 -4.57 5.18 -29.30
C SER A 113 -5.10 5.83 -28.03
N TRP A 114 -4.22 6.30 -27.16
CA TRP A 114 -4.65 7.07 -25.99
C TRP A 114 -5.28 8.40 -26.42
N GLU A 115 -6.52 8.62 -25.99
CA GLU A 115 -7.30 9.82 -26.28
C GLU A 115 -7.67 10.51 -24.97
N PHE A 116 -7.74 11.84 -25.04
CA PHE A 116 -8.02 12.73 -23.91
C PHE A 116 -8.75 13.95 -24.47
N ASP A 117 -10.04 13.80 -24.71
CA ASP A 117 -10.93 14.89 -25.10
C ASP A 117 -11.10 15.89 -23.93
N THR A 118 -11.60 17.08 -24.23
CA THR A 118 -11.83 18.12 -23.22
C THR A 118 -12.81 17.64 -22.15
N ASP A 119 -12.38 17.64 -20.89
CA ASP A 119 -13.13 17.16 -19.73
C ASP A 119 -13.45 15.64 -19.74
N TYR A 120 -12.61 14.84 -20.42
CA TYR A 120 -12.66 13.37 -20.38
C TYR A 120 -11.35 12.77 -19.85
N TRP A 121 -11.50 11.62 -19.18
CA TRP A 121 -10.40 10.89 -18.54
C TRP A 121 -10.37 9.44 -19.00
N VAL A 122 -9.17 8.89 -19.16
CA VAL A 122 -9.01 7.44 -19.25
C VAL A 122 -9.43 6.85 -17.91
N THR A 123 -10.40 5.95 -17.94
CA THR A 123 -10.97 5.34 -16.74
C THR A 123 -10.49 3.90 -16.60
N VAL A 124 -9.86 3.59 -15.47
CA VAL A 124 -9.36 2.25 -15.15
C VAL A 124 -10.14 1.72 -13.95
N VAL A 125 -10.96 0.71 -14.19
CA VAL A 125 -11.59 -0.09 -13.13
C VAL A 125 -10.72 -1.33 -12.94
N GLY A 126 -10.31 -1.58 -11.70
CA GLY A 126 -9.39 -2.67 -11.42
C GLY A 126 -9.25 -2.96 -9.94
N THR A 127 -8.39 -3.92 -9.65
CA THR A 127 -7.98 -4.26 -8.28
C THR A 127 -6.63 -3.60 -8.02
N TRP A 128 -6.61 -2.68 -7.05
CA TRP A 128 -5.48 -1.83 -6.69
C TRP A 128 -4.91 -2.26 -5.35
N GLY A 129 -3.59 -2.28 -5.23
CA GLY A 129 -2.85 -2.74 -4.06
C GLY A 129 -1.56 -3.44 -4.47
N TYR A 130 -0.62 -3.58 -3.53
CA TYR A 130 0.65 -4.26 -3.76
C TYR A 130 0.47 -5.76 -4.05
N SER A 131 -0.47 -6.39 -3.34
CA SER A 131 -0.77 -7.83 -3.42
C SER A 131 -2.24 -8.09 -3.07
N ALA A 132 -2.79 -9.21 -3.53
CA ALA A 132 -4.18 -9.59 -3.26
C ALA A 132 -4.42 -9.84 -1.76
N THR A 133 -3.42 -10.37 -1.08
CA THR A 133 -3.35 -10.54 0.37
C THR A 133 -2.02 -9.97 0.85
N ALA A 134 -1.99 -9.35 2.03
CA ALA A 134 -0.75 -8.84 2.60
C ALA A 134 0.31 -9.96 2.69
N PRO A 135 1.57 -9.74 2.27
CA PRO A 135 2.63 -10.73 2.39
C PRO A 135 2.92 -11.05 3.86
N ASP A 136 3.34 -12.28 4.17
CA ASP A 136 3.60 -12.73 5.55
C ASP A 136 4.57 -11.82 6.31
N ASP A 137 5.57 -11.26 5.63
CA ASP A 137 6.50 -10.28 6.20
C ASP A 137 5.79 -8.99 6.66
N ILE A 138 4.82 -8.51 5.88
CA ILE A 138 4.00 -7.34 6.23
C ILE A 138 3.05 -7.67 7.38
N VAL A 139 2.47 -8.87 7.39
CA VAL A 139 1.64 -9.36 8.50
C VAL A 139 2.45 -9.37 9.79
N GLN A 140 3.66 -9.95 9.77
CA GLN A 140 4.56 -10.00 10.92
C GLN A 140 4.98 -8.60 11.37
N ALA A 141 5.30 -7.69 10.44
CA ALA A 141 5.61 -6.29 10.74
C ALA A 141 4.44 -5.58 11.43
N ALA A 142 3.21 -5.78 10.96
CA ALA A 142 2.00 -5.19 11.53
C ALA A 142 1.74 -5.69 12.95
N ILE A 143 1.83 -7.01 13.19
CA ILE A 143 1.70 -7.60 14.53
C ILE A 143 2.77 -7.03 15.47
N ARG A 144 4.03 -7.03 15.04
CA ARG A 144 5.15 -6.56 15.84
C ARG A 144 5.04 -5.09 16.22
N LEU A 145 4.60 -4.25 15.29
CA LEU A 145 4.40 -2.81 15.50
C LEU A 145 3.20 -2.53 16.41
N ALA A 146 2.08 -3.23 16.22
CA ALA A 146 0.92 -3.10 17.10
C ALA A 146 1.24 -3.52 18.54
N ALA A 147 1.97 -4.64 18.72
CA ALA A 147 2.48 -5.07 20.02
C ALA A 147 3.41 -4.03 20.67
N TYR A 148 4.28 -3.41 19.88
CA TYR A 148 5.15 -2.32 20.34
C TYR A 148 4.34 -1.12 20.84
N TYR A 149 3.32 -0.69 20.10
CA TYR A 149 2.42 0.39 20.55
C TYR A 149 1.64 0.02 21.81
N TYR A 150 1.21 -1.23 21.95
CA TYR A 150 0.51 -1.69 23.13
C TYR A 150 1.41 -1.63 24.37
N ALA A 151 2.65 -2.09 24.27
CA ALA A 151 3.63 -2.02 25.36
C ALA A 151 3.97 -0.57 25.77
N GLN A 152 3.90 0.39 24.84
CA GLN A 152 4.11 1.80 25.16
C GLN A 152 3.03 2.39 26.08
N LYS A 153 1.80 1.85 26.08
CA LYS A 153 0.72 2.33 26.95
C LYS A 153 1.10 2.25 28.43
N ASP A 154 1.85 1.21 28.80
CA ASP A 154 2.27 0.92 30.16
C ASP A 154 3.65 1.51 30.48
N SER A 155 4.33 2.08 29.46
CA SER A 155 5.61 2.75 29.66
C SER A 155 5.40 4.11 30.32
N SER A 156 5.79 4.22 31.60
CA SER A 156 5.59 5.42 32.43
C SER A 156 6.55 6.58 32.08
N THR A 157 7.24 6.51 30.95
CA THR A 157 8.24 7.50 30.51
C THR A 157 7.68 8.33 29.38
N PHE A 158 6.72 9.19 29.72
CA PHE A 158 6.38 10.35 28.90
C PHE A 158 7.31 11.50 29.31
N ASP A 159 8.18 11.88 28.37
CA ASP A 159 9.07 13.04 28.41
C ASP A 159 10.28 13.08 29.36
N VAL A 160 11.34 13.70 28.84
CA VAL A 160 12.72 13.69 29.29
C VAL A 160 12.93 14.45 30.60
N THR A 161 13.34 13.77 31.68
CA THR A 161 14.43 14.18 32.59
C THR A 161 14.68 13.09 33.65
N ALA A 162 15.72 12.27 33.50
CA ALA A 162 16.27 11.51 34.63
C ALA A 162 17.72 11.05 34.37
N VAL A 163 18.64 11.81 34.99
CA VAL A 163 19.96 11.45 35.57
C VAL A 163 20.90 10.48 34.83
N VAL A 164 22.13 10.97 34.62
CA VAL A 164 23.22 10.51 33.74
C VAL A 164 24.03 9.31 34.27
N GLU A 165 23.45 8.30 34.94
CA GLU A 165 24.30 7.24 35.57
C GLU A 165 23.92 5.76 35.38
N ALA A 166 22.89 5.43 34.60
CA ALA A 166 22.66 4.03 34.23
C ALA A 166 22.07 3.91 32.82
N GLY A 167 22.87 3.35 31.90
CA GLY A 167 22.50 2.81 30.59
C GLY A 167 21.24 3.37 29.93
N ILE A 168 21.42 4.32 29.01
CA ILE A 168 20.36 4.99 28.27
C ILE A 168 19.44 3.97 27.58
N ILE A 169 18.25 3.72 28.14
CA ILE A 169 17.13 3.11 27.39
C ILE A 169 16.53 4.23 26.56
N LYS A 170 17.07 4.45 25.35
CA LYS A 170 16.42 5.34 24.39
C LYS A 170 15.10 4.69 24.00
N VAL A 171 13.97 5.22 24.46
CA VAL A 171 12.66 4.89 23.90
C VAL A 171 12.70 5.31 22.42
N PRO A 172 12.63 4.38 21.45
CA PRO A 172 12.70 4.74 20.04
C PRO A 172 11.49 5.61 19.67
N GLN A 173 11.75 6.83 19.22
CA GLN A 173 10.75 7.64 18.52
C GLN A 173 10.58 7.09 17.10
N GLY A 174 9.42 6.52 16.80
CA GLY A 174 9.07 5.99 15.47
C GLY A 174 8.95 4.46 15.40
N ILE A 175 8.89 3.94 14.17
CA ILE A 175 8.80 2.51 13.90
C ILE A 175 10.08 1.82 14.41
N PRO A 176 9.99 0.73 15.21
CA PRO A 176 11.14 -0.02 15.69
C PRO A 176 12.09 -0.50 14.58
N LYS A 177 13.39 -0.62 14.89
CA LYS A 177 14.42 -0.93 13.87
C LYS A 177 14.24 -2.31 13.23
N ASP A 178 13.80 -3.31 13.99
CA ASP A 178 13.45 -4.64 13.49
C ASP A 178 12.32 -4.58 12.46
N VAL A 179 11.25 -3.84 12.75
CA VAL A 179 10.15 -3.61 11.81
C VAL A 179 10.63 -2.87 10.56
N GLN A 180 11.49 -1.85 10.69
CA GLN A 180 12.06 -1.15 9.54
C GLN A 180 12.87 -2.08 8.61
N ILE A 181 13.60 -3.05 9.17
CA ILE A 181 14.38 -4.01 8.37
C ILE A 181 13.44 -4.89 7.54
N ILE A 182 12.33 -5.33 8.12
CA ILE A 182 11.30 -6.12 7.40
C ILE A 182 10.66 -5.28 6.29
N LEU A 183 10.36 -4.01 6.56
CA LEU A 183 9.69 -3.13 5.60
C LEU A 183 10.61 -2.60 4.49
N GLY A 184 11.92 -2.57 4.71
CA GLY A 184 12.90 -1.97 3.80
C GLY A 184 12.77 -2.39 2.33
N PRO A 185 12.65 -3.70 2.01
CA PRO A 185 12.48 -4.17 0.63
C PRO A 185 11.17 -3.73 -0.05
N TYR A 186 10.17 -3.34 0.74
CA TYR A 186 8.84 -2.97 0.23
C TYR A 186 8.69 -1.47 -0.02
N VAL A 187 9.62 -0.64 0.44
CA VAL A 187 9.55 0.81 0.26
C VAL A 187 9.57 1.15 -1.23
N ARG A 188 8.54 1.85 -1.71
CA ARG A 188 8.50 2.39 -3.07
C ARG A 188 9.53 3.52 -3.15
N GLN A 189 10.67 3.23 -3.77
CA GLN A 189 11.60 4.29 -4.19
C GLN A 189 10.88 5.09 -5.28
N GLY A 190 10.70 6.39 -5.06
CA GLY A 190 9.95 7.26 -5.98
C GLY A 190 10.45 7.07 -7.40
N LEU A 191 9.52 6.74 -8.31
CA LEU A 191 9.73 7.03 -9.72
C LEU A 191 9.75 8.55 -9.79
N ALA A 192 10.93 9.10 -10.11
CA ALA A 192 11.13 10.52 -10.34
C ALA A 192 10.37 10.98 -11.59
#